data_AF-A0A835PM27-F1
#
_entry.id   AF-A0A835PM27-F1
#
_cell.length_a   1.000
_cell.length_b   1.000
_cell.length_c   1.000
_cell.angle_alpha   90.00
_cell.angle_beta   90.00
_cell.angle_gamma   90.00
#
_symmetry.space_group_name_H-M   'P 1'
#
loop_
_entity.id
_entity.type
_entity.pdbx_description
1 polymer ?
#
loop_
_entity_poly.entity_id
_entity_poly.type
_entity_poly.pdbx_seq_one_letter_code
_entity_poly.pdbx_strand_id
1 'polypeptide(L)'
;MEQQVWCDAHPVYVSKGSLDIALLQLKSVPIQLSSIKPQLDCPSQGSVVHVIGHGLLGPQSKCRPSISTGILANVVAIPEPLHICGPIKTDISKESTPVMLQTTAAVHPGASGGPVINSNGFMIGLVTSNARHGGGTIIPHLNFSIPCAALEPIFRFSDTGDSSIFQVLDKPNQLLSSVWALVPLPSRKPQPHSENKNPKDEKGSRFSAFLAKNAEIASLKEVDHLKKLKLNSKI
;
A
#
# COMPACT_ATOMS: atom_id res chain seq x y z
N MET A 1 -30.65 10.84 -16.82
CA MET A 1 -29.90 10.68 -15.55
C MET A 1 -30.03 9.23 -15.17
N GLU A 2 -28.94 8.46 -15.14
CA GLU A 2 -28.98 7.08 -14.66
C GLU A 2 -29.32 7.07 -13.17
N GLN A 3 -30.32 6.29 -12.79
CA GLN A 3 -30.83 6.21 -11.44
C GLN A 3 -29.93 5.27 -10.63
N GLN A 4 -29.46 5.72 -9.46
CA GLN A 4 -28.66 4.89 -8.56
C GLN A 4 -29.51 3.73 -8.05
N VAL A 5 -29.01 2.50 -8.22
CA VAL A 5 -29.68 1.28 -7.77
C VAL A 5 -28.96 0.74 -6.53
N TRP A 6 -29.70 0.54 -5.45
CA TRP A 6 -29.20 -0.14 -4.26
C TRP A 6 -29.40 -1.64 -4.42
N CYS A 7 -28.34 -2.41 -4.21
CA CYS A 7 -28.37 -3.87 -4.32
C CYS A 7 -27.95 -4.48 -2.98
N ASP A 8 -28.68 -5.50 -2.55
CA ASP A 8 -28.31 -6.29 -1.39
C ASP A 8 -27.11 -7.18 -1.69
N ALA A 9 -26.17 -7.25 -0.74
CA ALA A 9 -25.06 -8.17 -0.77
C ALA A 9 -24.95 -8.93 0.56
N HIS A 10 -24.35 -10.12 0.53
CA HIS A 10 -23.96 -10.84 1.74
C HIS A 10 -22.45 -11.03 1.78
N PRO A 11 -21.83 -11.05 2.98
CA PRO A 11 -20.41 -11.38 3.10
C PRO A 11 -20.18 -12.84 2.70
N VAL A 12 -19.12 -13.07 1.93
CA VAL A 12 -18.62 -14.40 1.56
C VAL A 12 -17.38 -14.71 2.38
N TYR A 13 -16.49 -13.73 2.51
CA TYR A 13 -15.22 -13.86 3.20
C TYR A 13 -14.81 -12.51 3.79
N VAL A 14 -14.20 -12.55 4.98
CA VAL A 14 -13.54 -11.42 5.63
C VAL A 14 -12.19 -11.93 6.09
N SER A 15 -11.14 -11.24 5.68
CA SER A 15 -9.78 -11.66 6.00
C SER A 15 -9.49 -11.59 7.50
N LYS A 16 -8.73 -12.58 7.97
CA LYS A 16 -8.18 -12.64 9.33
C LYS A 16 -6.66 -12.42 9.36
N GLY A 17 -6.05 -12.38 8.17
CA GLY A 17 -4.63 -12.12 7.97
C GLY A 17 -4.29 -10.63 7.99
N SER A 18 -3.10 -10.30 7.47
CA SER A 18 -2.56 -8.93 7.48
C SER A 18 -3.17 -8.01 6.41
N LEU A 19 -3.89 -8.57 5.44
CA LEU A 19 -4.58 -7.81 4.39
C LEU A 19 -5.98 -7.45 4.88
N ASP A 20 -6.40 -6.21 4.70
CA ASP A 20 -7.74 -5.71 5.06
C ASP A 20 -8.69 -5.87 3.87
N ILE A 21 -9.36 -7.02 3.77
CA ILE A 21 -10.17 -7.42 2.61
C ILE A 21 -11.50 -8.01 3.09
N ALA A 22 -12.59 -7.60 2.45
CA ALA A 22 -13.88 -8.29 2.52
C ALA A 22 -14.38 -8.60 1.10
N LEU A 23 -14.86 -9.82 0.90
CA LEU A 23 -15.53 -10.26 -0.32
C LEU A 23 -17.03 -10.34 -0.06
N LEU A 24 -17.80 -9.64 -0.90
CA LEU A 24 -19.26 -9.60 -0.83
C LEU A 24 -19.85 -10.18 -2.12
N GLN A 25 -20.93 -10.95 -1.99
CA GLN A 25 -21.70 -11.47 -3.11
C GLN A 25 -23.04 -10.75 -3.20
N LEU A 26 -23.36 -10.21 -4.37
CA LEU A 26 -24.67 -9.62 -4.64
C LEU A 26 -25.74 -10.72 -4.68
N LYS A 27 -26.91 -10.46 -4.06
CA LYS A 27 -28.08 -11.36 -4.13
C LYS A 27 -28.62 -11.47 -5.55
N SER A 28 -28.58 -10.36 -6.29
CA SER A 28 -28.94 -10.27 -7.70
C SER A 28 -27.95 -9.34 -8.38
N VAL A 29 -27.46 -9.74 -9.55
CA VAL A 29 -26.51 -8.95 -10.35
C VAL A 29 -27.29 -8.14 -11.38
N PRO A 30 -27.27 -6.79 -11.32
CA PRO A 30 -27.86 -5.95 -12.35
C PRO A 30 -27.20 -6.18 -13.71
N ILE A 31 -28.01 -6.22 -14.77
CA ILE A 31 -27.57 -6.49 -16.16
C ILE A 31 -26.55 -5.44 -16.64
N GLN A 32 -26.60 -4.22 -16.08
CA GLN A 32 -25.70 -3.12 -16.48
C GLN A 32 -24.30 -3.20 -15.87
N LEU A 33 -24.03 -4.14 -14.95
CA LEU A 33 -22.70 -4.26 -14.33
C LEU A 33 -21.70 -4.92 -15.26
N SER A 34 -20.53 -4.30 -15.40
CA SER A 34 -19.36 -4.87 -16.05
C SER A 34 -18.26 -5.05 -15.01
N SER A 35 -17.67 -6.24 -14.98
CA SER A 35 -16.56 -6.52 -14.05
C SER A 35 -15.31 -5.75 -14.46
N ILE A 36 -14.61 -5.20 -13.46
CA ILE A 36 -13.31 -4.58 -13.67
C ILE A 36 -12.26 -5.68 -13.86
N LYS A 37 -11.40 -5.53 -14.88
CA LYS A 37 -10.38 -6.53 -15.18
C LYS A 37 -9.14 -6.30 -14.30
N PRO A 38 -8.71 -7.29 -13.49
CA PRO A 38 -7.49 -7.17 -12.72
C PRO A 38 -6.25 -7.40 -13.60
N GLN A 39 -5.16 -6.70 -13.28
CA GLN A 39 -3.83 -6.97 -13.81
C GLN A 39 -2.95 -7.46 -12.66
N LEU A 40 -2.51 -8.71 -12.74
CA LEU A 40 -1.75 -9.39 -11.69
C LEU A 40 -0.24 -9.13 -11.76
N ASP A 41 0.23 -8.61 -12.89
CA ASP A 41 1.63 -8.24 -13.04
C ASP A 41 2.02 -7.06 -12.16
N CYS A 42 3.27 -7.06 -11.74
CA CYS A 42 3.83 -5.97 -10.94
C CYS A 42 3.73 -4.66 -11.75
N PRO A 43 3.00 -3.65 -11.27
CA PRO A 43 2.84 -2.40 -12.00
C PRO A 43 4.13 -1.59 -12.00
N SER A 44 4.39 -0.84 -13.07
CA SER A 44 5.61 -0.03 -13.20
C SER A 44 5.55 1.23 -12.36
N GLN A 45 6.51 1.40 -11.45
CA GLN A 45 6.67 2.65 -10.70
C GLN A 45 6.81 3.86 -11.64
N GLY A 46 6.19 4.98 -11.28
CA GLY A 46 6.12 6.20 -12.08
C GLY A 46 4.99 6.22 -13.13
N SER A 47 4.29 5.10 -13.33
CA SER A 47 3.12 5.06 -14.23
C SER A 47 1.97 5.91 -13.71
N VAL A 48 1.15 6.44 -14.63
CA VAL A 48 -0.08 7.17 -14.30
C VAL A 48 -1.13 6.19 -13.79
N VAL A 49 -1.77 6.56 -12.69
CA VAL A 49 -2.84 5.79 -12.06
C VAL A 49 -4.02 6.69 -11.72
N HIS A 50 -5.20 6.08 -11.65
CA HIS A 50 -6.42 6.74 -11.22
C HIS A 50 -7.04 5.96 -10.05
N VAL A 51 -7.53 6.69 -9.06
CA VAL A 51 -8.31 6.13 -7.96
C VAL A 51 -9.77 6.51 -8.15
N ILE A 52 -10.67 5.54 -8.08
CA ILE A 52 -12.11 5.73 -8.22
C ILE A 52 -12.79 5.39 -6.90
N GLY A 53 -13.69 6.26 -6.42
CA GLY A 53 -14.45 5.99 -5.21
C GLY A 53 -15.37 7.14 -4.81
N HIS A 54 -16.12 6.95 -3.72
CA HIS A 54 -17.07 7.95 -3.20
C HIS A 54 -16.47 8.78 -2.05
N GLY A 55 -15.22 9.21 -2.20
CA GLY A 55 -14.54 10.03 -1.19
C GLY A 55 -15.26 11.36 -0.92
N LEU A 56 -15.15 11.87 0.31
CA LEU A 56 -15.80 13.10 0.85
C LEU A 56 -17.33 13.07 0.94
N LEU A 57 -18.01 12.87 -0.19
CA LEU A 57 -19.46 13.04 -0.29
C LEU A 57 -20.23 11.74 0.00
N GLY A 58 -19.56 10.59 -0.12
CA GLY A 58 -20.17 9.29 0.12
C GLY A 58 -21.20 8.89 -0.95
N PRO A 59 -21.59 7.61 -1.00
CA PRO A 59 -22.47 7.08 -2.04
C PRO A 59 -23.92 7.59 -1.92
N GLN A 60 -24.33 8.14 -0.77
CA GLN A 60 -25.70 8.64 -0.56
C GLN A 60 -25.93 10.07 -1.09
N SER A 61 -24.86 10.78 -1.47
CA SER A 61 -24.92 12.21 -1.81
C SER A 61 -25.59 12.55 -3.15
N LYS A 62 -26.18 11.59 -3.86
CA LYS A 62 -26.61 11.70 -5.27
C LYS A 62 -25.47 12.07 -6.24
N CYS A 63 -24.24 12.23 -5.74
CA CYS A 63 -23.07 12.50 -6.55
C CYS A 63 -22.53 11.18 -7.14
N ARG A 64 -21.99 11.28 -8.34
CA ARG A 64 -21.24 10.19 -8.98
C ARG A 64 -19.93 9.93 -8.22
N PRO A 65 -19.31 8.74 -8.39
CA PRO A 65 -17.99 8.51 -7.85
C PRO A 65 -16.99 9.55 -8.37
N SER A 66 -16.10 9.96 -7.48
CA SER A 66 -14.96 10.82 -7.81
C SER A 66 -13.83 10.00 -8.43
N ILE A 67 -13.06 10.65 -9.30
CA ILE A 67 -11.83 10.10 -9.87
C ILE A 67 -10.69 11.05 -9.51
N SER A 68 -9.63 10.51 -8.91
CA SER A 68 -8.39 11.26 -8.68
C SER A 68 -7.26 10.65 -9.49
N THR A 69 -6.41 11.49 -10.08
CA THR A 69 -5.28 11.07 -10.91
C THR A 69 -3.98 11.37 -10.18
N GLY A 70 -3.02 10.46 -10.32
CA GLY A 70 -1.66 10.64 -9.80
C GLY A 70 -0.71 9.66 -10.46
N ILE A 71 0.39 9.38 -9.78
CA ILE A 71 1.38 8.39 -10.19
C ILE A 71 1.47 7.27 -9.18
N LEU A 72 1.88 6.09 -9.64
CA LEU A 72 2.34 5.02 -8.78
C LEU A 72 3.73 5.38 -8.24
N ALA A 73 3.77 6.00 -7.06
CA ALA A 73 4.99 6.54 -6.46
C ALA A 73 5.97 5.45 -6.05
N ASN A 74 5.48 4.30 -5.56
CA ASN A 74 6.32 3.20 -5.10
C ASN A 74 5.55 1.87 -5.13
N VAL A 75 6.30 0.77 -5.29
CA VAL A 75 5.80 -0.60 -5.15
C VAL A 75 6.68 -1.31 -4.14
N VAL A 76 6.12 -1.62 -2.98
CA VAL A 76 6.81 -2.43 -1.97
C VAL A 76 6.63 -3.89 -2.32
N ALA A 77 7.75 -4.60 -2.47
CA ALA A 77 7.78 -6.02 -2.74
C ALA A 77 8.57 -6.76 -1.65
N ILE A 78 8.20 -8.02 -1.38
CA ILE A 78 8.93 -8.90 -0.45
C ILE A 78 9.38 -10.19 -1.16
N PRO A 79 10.48 -10.82 -0.71
CA PRO A 79 10.97 -12.06 -1.32
C PRO A 79 9.96 -13.20 -1.20
N GLU A 80 9.85 -14.02 -2.25
CA GLU A 80 9.09 -15.28 -2.27
C GLU A 80 9.63 -16.29 -1.22
N PRO A 81 8.82 -17.25 -0.69
CA PRO A 81 7.51 -17.66 -1.18
C PRO A 81 6.36 -17.02 -0.37
N LEU A 82 5.68 -16.04 -0.95
CA LEU A 82 4.34 -15.73 -0.49
C LEU A 82 3.41 -16.77 -1.08
N HIS A 83 2.96 -17.72 -0.26
CA HIS A 83 1.94 -18.69 -0.66
C HIS A 83 0.63 -18.03 -1.19
N ILE A 84 0.50 -16.70 -1.06
CA ILE A 84 -0.57 -15.85 -1.61
C ILE A 84 -0.67 -15.99 -3.12
N CYS A 85 0.46 -16.11 -3.82
CA CYS A 85 0.47 -16.41 -5.24
C CYS A 85 0.41 -17.93 -5.41
N GLY A 86 -0.74 -18.44 -5.86
CA GLY A 86 -0.91 -19.86 -6.18
C GLY A 86 0.06 -20.33 -7.27
N PRO A 87 0.10 -21.65 -7.57
CA PRO A 87 1.05 -22.22 -8.52
C PRO A 87 0.66 -21.87 -9.95
N ILE A 88 0.98 -20.66 -10.40
CA ILE A 88 0.90 -20.29 -11.82
C ILE A 88 2.32 -19.99 -12.29
N LYS A 89 2.82 -20.92 -13.09
CA LYS A 89 4.06 -20.80 -13.86
C LYS A 89 3.86 -19.74 -14.94
N THR A 90 4.41 -18.55 -14.77
CA THR A 90 4.85 -17.70 -15.87
C THR A 90 6.15 -17.02 -15.47
N ASP A 91 7.21 -17.38 -16.20
CA ASP A 91 8.57 -16.85 -16.22
C ASP A 91 9.34 -16.67 -14.90
N ILE A 92 10.33 -17.57 -14.76
CA ILE A 92 11.69 -17.63 -14.18
C ILE A 92 12.34 -16.32 -13.60
N SER A 93 11.63 -15.24 -13.28
CA SER A 93 12.25 -13.96 -12.87
C SER A 93 11.59 -13.16 -11.73
N LYS A 94 10.46 -13.59 -11.16
CA LYS A 94 9.86 -12.84 -10.03
C LYS A 94 10.47 -13.29 -8.69
N GLU A 95 11.65 -12.75 -8.35
CA GLU A 95 12.28 -12.93 -7.02
C GLU A 95 11.48 -12.26 -5.89
N SER A 96 10.50 -11.41 -6.21
CA SER A 96 9.73 -10.63 -5.23
C SER A 96 8.27 -10.44 -5.62
N THR A 97 7.36 -10.57 -4.66
CA THR A 97 5.91 -10.34 -4.80
C THR A 97 5.56 -8.91 -4.39
N PRO A 98 4.81 -8.13 -5.18
CA PRO A 98 4.33 -6.83 -4.74
C PRO A 98 3.26 -6.99 -3.66
N VAL A 99 3.40 -6.26 -2.55
CA VAL A 99 2.52 -6.37 -1.38
C VAL A 99 1.86 -5.07 -0.97
N MET A 100 2.36 -3.93 -1.46
CA MET A 100 1.77 -2.61 -1.19
C MET A 100 2.11 -1.64 -2.32
N LEU A 101 1.09 -0.93 -2.81
CA LEU A 101 1.24 0.18 -3.74
C LEU A 101 1.13 1.50 -2.99
N GLN A 102 1.98 2.47 -3.36
CA GLN A 102 1.86 3.85 -2.89
C GLN A 102 1.56 4.75 -4.08
N THR A 103 0.50 5.57 -3.99
CA THR A 103 0.11 6.49 -5.07
C THR A 103 0.08 7.94 -4.61
N THR A 104 0.23 8.85 -5.56
CA THR A 104 -0.01 10.29 -5.33
C THR A 104 -1.41 10.74 -5.70
N ALA A 105 -2.26 9.86 -6.23
CA ALA A 105 -3.66 10.16 -6.46
C ALA A 105 -4.31 10.48 -5.11
N ALA A 106 -5.17 11.50 -5.05
CA ALA A 106 -5.80 11.92 -3.81
C ALA A 106 -6.81 10.86 -3.35
N VAL A 107 -6.61 10.33 -2.13
CA VAL A 107 -7.53 9.41 -1.47
C VAL A 107 -8.10 10.08 -0.23
N HIS A 108 -9.43 10.11 -0.14
CA HIS A 108 -10.16 10.69 0.97
C HIS A 108 -10.99 9.63 1.71
N PRO A 109 -11.44 9.89 2.96
CA PRO A 109 -12.38 9.03 3.64
C PRO A 109 -13.58 8.68 2.76
N GLY A 110 -13.93 7.40 2.70
CA GLY A 110 -14.96 6.87 1.81
C GLY A 110 -14.46 6.35 0.45
N ALA A 111 -13.18 6.54 0.11
CA ALA A 111 -12.57 5.94 -1.09
C ALA A 111 -11.92 4.57 -0.84
N SER A 112 -11.77 4.15 0.43
CA SER A 112 -11.29 2.79 0.77
C SER A 112 -12.24 1.73 0.22
N GLY A 113 -11.67 0.63 -0.28
CA GLY A 113 -12.36 -0.38 -1.08
C GLY A 113 -12.54 -0.01 -2.57
N GLY A 114 -12.19 1.22 -2.97
CA GLY A 114 -12.18 1.63 -4.37
C GLY A 114 -10.99 1.07 -5.15
N PRO A 115 -11.09 0.93 -6.48
CA PRO A 115 -9.99 0.45 -7.31
C PRO A 115 -8.95 1.53 -7.59
N VAL A 116 -7.69 1.10 -7.64
CA VAL A 116 -6.60 1.80 -8.33
C VAL A 116 -6.52 1.21 -9.74
N ILE A 117 -6.62 2.06 -10.76
CA ILE A 117 -6.58 1.66 -12.17
C ILE A 117 -5.40 2.28 -12.90
N ASN A 118 -4.85 1.56 -13.86
CA ASN A 118 -3.86 2.11 -14.78
C ASN A 118 -4.53 2.86 -15.95
N SER A 119 -3.72 3.51 -16.81
CA SER A 119 -4.20 4.24 -17.98
C SER A 119 -4.93 3.38 -19.03
N ASN A 120 -4.79 2.05 -18.96
CA ASN A 120 -5.48 1.11 -19.84
C ASN A 120 -6.84 0.65 -19.26
N GLY A 121 -7.22 1.13 -18.07
CA GLY A 121 -8.47 0.75 -17.41
C GLY A 121 -8.42 -0.57 -16.64
N PHE A 122 -7.25 -1.17 -16.45
CA PHE A 122 -7.11 -2.37 -15.62
C PHE A 122 -6.92 -2.00 -14.15
N MET A 123 -7.55 -2.77 -13.26
CA MET A 123 -7.32 -2.67 -11.83
C MET A 123 -5.94 -3.22 -11.49
N ILE A 124 -5.13 -2.43 -10.79
CA ILE A 124 -3.80 -2.83 -10.31
C ILE A 124 -3.74 -2.94 -8.79
N GLY A 125 -4.74 -2.40 -8.08
CA GLY A 125 -4.84 -2.54 -6.63
C GLY A 125 -6.16 -2.05 -6.05
N LEU A 126 -6.32 -2.30 -4.75
CA LEU A 126 -7.47 -1.94 -3.94
C LEU A 126 -7.05 -0.93 -2.88
N VAL A 127 -7.69 0.25 -2.87
CA VAL A 127 -7.39 1.31 -1.89
C VAL A 127 -7.72 0.82 -0.49
N THR A 128 -6.77 0.94 0.43
CA THR A 128 -6.93 0.43 1.80
C THR A 128 -6.85 1.56 2.82
N SER A 129 -5.75 2.33 2.81
CA SER A 129 -5.48 3.31 3.88
C SER A 129 -4.75 4.56 3.40
N ASN A 130 -4.76 5.59 4.24
CA ASN A 130 -4.05 6.85 4.06
C ASN A 130 -3.04 7.08 5.17
N ALA A 131 -1.94 7.76 4.83
CA ALA A 131 -1.09 8.35 5.85
C ALA A 131 -1.79 9.51 6.57
N ARG A 132 -1.42 9.72 7.83
CA ARG A 132 -1.89 10.83 8.66
C ARG A 132 -0.69 11.55 9.25
N HIS A 133 -0.80 12.86 9.39
CA HIS A 133 0.09 13.62 10.26
C HIS A 133 -0.15 13.23 11.73
N GLY A 134 0.82 13.51 12.61
CA GLY A 134 0.70 13.25 14.05
C GLY A 134 -0.54 13.89 14.70
N GLY A 135 -1.08 14.98 14.13
CA GLY A 135 -2.33 15.61 14.54
C GLY A 135 -3.61 14.96 13.97
N GLY A 136 -3.53 13.76 13.38
CA GLY A 136 -4.68 13.00 12.87
C GLY A 136 -5.20 13.42 11.49
N THR A 137 -4.70 14.52 10.93
CA THR A 137 -5.08 15.02 9.61
C THR A 137 -4.54 14.11 8.51
N ILE A 138 -5.39 13.74 7.56
CA ILE A 138 -5.05 12.87 6.43
C ILE A 138 -4.08 13.57 5.48
N ILE A 139 -3.16 12.79 4.90
CA ILE A 139 -2.32 13.19 3.78
C ILE A 139 -2.92 12.52 2.53
N PRO A 140 -3.76 13.21 1.74
CA PRO A 140 -4.54 12.53 0.69
C PRO A 140 -3.66 11.91 -0.40
N HIS A 141 -2.53 12.55 -0.71
CA HIS A 141 -1.57 12.16 -1.74
C HIS A 141 -0.50 11.17 -1.24
N LEU A 142 -0.69 10.58 -0.05
CA LEU A 142 0.12 9.48 0.45
C LEU A 142 -0.81 8.41 1.00
N ASN A 143 -1.07 7.40 0.19
CA ASN A 143 -2.00 6.31 0.47
C ASN A 143 -1.39 4.96 0.11
N PHE A 144 -1.97 3.91 0.66
CA PHE A 144 -1.50 2.54 0.56
C PHE A 144 -2.63 1.66 0.03
N SER A 145 -2.32 0.86 -0.99
CA SER A 145 -3.29 -0.01 -1.66
C SER A 145 -2.74 -1.43 -1.78
N ILE A 146 -3.62 -2.43 -1.63
CA ILE A 146 -3.28 -3.84 -1.81
C ILE A 146 -3.14 -4.12 -3.31
N PRO A 147 -1.98 -4.57 -3.82
CA PRO A 147 -1.82 -4.89 -5.24
C PRO A 147 -2.72 -6.06 -5.67
N CYS A 148 -3.18 -6.05 -6.92
CA CYS A 148 -3.99 -7.15 -7.47
C CYS A 148 -3.28 -8.50 -7.41
N ALA A 149 -1.95 -8.54 -7.52
CA ALA A 149 -1.17 -9.77 -7.32
C ALA A 149 -1.42 -10.42 -5.95
N ALA A 150 -1.59 -9.62 -4.89
CA ALA A 150 -1.89 -10.09 -3.54
C ALA A 150 -3.37 -10.47 -3.35
N LEU A 151 -4.24 -10.04 -4.28
CA LEU A 151 -5.67 -10.38 -4.33
C LEU A 151 -5.95 -11.59 -5.23
N GLU A 152 -4.93 -12.22 -5.81
CA GLU A 152 -5.08 -13.36 -6.71
C GLU A 152 -5.97 -14.49 -6.17
N PRO A 153 -5.87 -14.89 -4.88
CA PRO A 153 -6.79 -15.87 -4.30
C PRO A 153 -8.28 -15.50 -4.42
N ILE A 154 -8.62 -14.21 -4.38
CA ILE A 154 -9.99 -13.71 -4.53
C ILE A 154 -10.49 -13.88 -5.96
N PHE A 155 -9.66 -13.53 -6.95
CA PHE A 155 -10.03 -13.70 -8.36
C PHE A 155 -10.18 -15.17 -8.72
N ARG A 156 -9.27 -16.03 -8.23
CA ARG A 156 -9.39 -17.48 -8.41
C ARG A 156 -10.63 -18.07 -7.77
N PHE A 157 -11.01 -17.61 -6.58
CA PHE A 157 -12.28 -18.03 -5.96
C PHE A 157 -13.48 -17.66 -6.84
N SER A 158 -13.46 -16.49 -7.49
CA SER A 158 -14.53 -16.09 -8.40
C SER A 158 -14.68 -17.04 -9.60
N ASP A 159 -13.59 -17.67 -10.05
CA ASP A 159 -13.60 -18.61 -11.17
C ASP A 159 -13.95 -20.04 -10.75
N THR A 160 -13.48 -20.49 -9.57
CA THR A 160 -13.59 -21.89 -9.14
C THR A 160 -14.67 -22.17 -8.10
N GLY A 161 -15.08 -21.15 -7.33
CA GLY A 161 -15.95 -21.30 -6.15
C GLY A 161 -15.30 -22.01 -4.96
N ASP A 162 -14.00 -22.31 -5.01
CA ASP A 162 -13.30 -23.07 -3.96
C ASP A 162 -12.90 -22.17 -2.79
N SER A 163 -13.64 -22.27 -1.68
CA SER A 163 -13.41 -21.48 -0.46
C SER A 163 -12.15 -21.87 0.31
N SER A 164 -11.53 -23.02 0.03
CA SER A 164 -10.28 -23.43 0.68
C SER A 164 -9.12 -22.47 0.36
N ILE A 165 -9.20 -21.78 -0.77
CA ILE A 165 -8.23 -20.77 -1.23
C ILE A 165 -8.05 -19.63 -0.21
N PHE A 166 -9.09 -19.30 0.56
CA PHE A 166 -9.01 -18.23 1.56
C PHE A 166 -8.07 -18.53 2.74
N GLN A 167 -7.77 -19.81 3.01
CA GLN A 167 -6.84 -20.19 4.08
C GLN A 167 -5.44 -19.58 3.87
N VAL A 168 -5.07 -19.35 2.61
CA VAL A 168 -3.80 -18.72 2.24
C VAL A 168 -3.76 -17.25 2.68
N LEU A 169 -4.86 -16.52 2.51
CA LEU A 169 -4.97 -15.10 2.89
C LEU A 169 -5.00 -14.91 4.41
N ASP A 170 -5.54 -15.90 5.13
CA ASP A 170 -5.61 -15.90 6.59
C ASP A 170 -4.32 -16.34 7.29
N LYS A 171 -3.35 -16.91 6.53
CA LYS A 171 -2.10 -17.41 7.10
C LYS A 171 -1.28 -16.25 7.67
N PRO A 172 -0.84 -16.32 8.96
CA PRO A 172 0.00 -15.29 9.54
C PRO A 172 1.30 -15.09 8.75
N ASN A 173 1.65 -13.84 8.47
CA ASN A 173 2.86 -13.48 7.75
C ASN A 173 3.52 -12.26 8.38
N GLN A 174 4.64 -12.48 9.09
CA GLN A 174 5.33 -11.43 9.82
C GLN A 174 5.90 -10.34 8.91
N LEU A 175 6.38 -10.68 7.71
CA LEU A 175 6.90 -9.71 6.75
C LEU A 175 5.76 -8.83 6.22
N LEU A 176 4.66 -9.45 5.83
CA LEU A 176 3.47 -8.73 5.35
C LEU A 176 2.89 -7.84 6.46
N SER A 177 2.75 -8.37 7.68
CA SER A 177 2.34 -7.57 8.85
C SER A 177 3.28 -6.40 9.10
N SER A 178 4.60 -6.59 8.93
CA SER A 178 5.59 -5.51 9.12
C SER A 178 5.43 -4.41 8.07
N VAL A 179 5.24 -4.79 6.80
CA VAL A 179 5.00 -3.86 5.70
C VAL A 179 3.74 -3.05 5.94
N TRP A 180 2.62 -3.69 6.29
CA TRP A 180 1.34 -3.01 6.51
C TRP A 180 1.27 -2.22 7.82
N ALA A 181 2.08 -2.58 8.82
CA ALA A 181 2.31 -1.76 10.01
C ALA A 181 3.29 -0.60 9.77
N LEU A 182 3.88 -0.50 8.57
CA LEU A 182 4.91 0.47 8.21
C LEU A 182 6.12 0.45 9.17
N VAL A 183 6.44 -0.72 9.71
CA VAL A 183 7.61 -0.93 10.58
C VAL A 183 8.79 -1.43 9.76
N PRO A 184 10.05 -1.11 10.16
CA PRO A 184 11.22 -1.64 9.50
C PRO A 184 11.19 -3.16 9.42
N LEU A 185 11.54 -3.71 8.25
CA LEU A 185 11.58 -5.16 8.06
C LEU A 185 12.60 -5.78 9.02
N PRO A 186 12.30 -6.96 9.60
CA PRO A 186 13.27 -7.68 10.42
C PRO A 186 14.54 -7.94 9.59
N SER A 187 15.68 -7.42 10.04
CA SER A 187 16.97 -7.69 9.42
C SER A 187 17.21 -9.20 9.39
N ARG A 188 17.42 -9.79 8.22
CA ARG A 188 17.86 -11.18 8.08
C ARG A 188 19.15 -11.34 8.89
N LYS A 189 19.13 -12.09 10.00
CA LYS A 189 20.35 -12.40 10.76
C LYS A 189 21.35 -13.00 9.77
N PRO A 190 22.61 -12.52 9.70
CA PRO A 190 23.63 -13.18 8.92
C PRO A 190 23.72 -14.63 9.38
N GLN A 191 23.61 -15.59 8.46
CA GLN A 191 24.04 -16.95 8.76
C GLN A 191 25.51 -16.91 9.16
N PRO A 192 25.95 -17.73 10.14
CA PRO A 192 27.36 -17.82 10.50
C PRO A 192 28.11 -18.50 9.33
N HIS A 193 28.48 -17.71 8.33
CA HIS A 193 29.52 -18.08 7.40
C HIS A 193 30.85 -17.83 8.09
N SER A 194 31.60 -18.92 8.21
CA SER A 194 32.96 -18.99 8.73
C SER A 194 33.80 -17.78 8.30
N GLU A 195 34.37 -17.12 9.29
CA GLU A 195 35.30 -16.02 9.12
C GLU A 195 36.42 -16.37 8.13
N ASN A 196 36.56 -15.57 7.08
CA ASN A 196 37.88 -15.21 6.57
C ASN A 196 37.90 -13.69 6.41
N LYS A 197 38.57 -13.05 7.37
CA LYS A 197 38.75 -11.61 7.47
C LYS A 197 39.68 -11.15 6.35
N ASN A 198 39.24 -10.15 5.59
CA ASN A 198 40.11 -9.14 4.99
C ASN A 198 39.45 -7.76 5.21
N PRO A 199 40.24 -6.71 5.50
CA PRO A 199 39.73 -5.45 6.03
C PRO A 199 38.92 -4.72 4.96
N LYS A 200 37.62 -4.52 5.25
CA LYS A 200 36.67 -3.84 4.36
C LYS A 200 36.68 -2.34 4.58
N ASP A 201 36.67 -1.65 3.44
CA ASP A 201 36.21 -0.30 3.24
C ASP A 201 34.89 0.00 3.98
N GLU A 202 34.90 1.10 4.73
CA GLU A 202 33.74 1.78 5.28
C GLU A 202 32.82 2.28 4.15
N LYS A 203 31.87 1.46 3.72
CA LYS A 203 30.66 1.93 3.02
C LYS A 203 29.50 2.04 4.00
N GLY A 204 29.70 2.83 5.05
CA GLY A 204 28.61 3.43 5.82
C GLY A 204 27.90 4.46 4.96
N SER A 205 26.58 4.33 4.84
CA SER A 205 25.72 5.16 3.99
C SER A 205 25.99 6.65 4.19
N ARG A 206 26.49 7.32 3.14
CA ARG A 206 26.74 8.78 3.07
C ARG A 206 25.55 9.62 3.53
N PHE A 207 24.33 9.08 3.44
CA PHE A 207 23.11 9.74 3.86
C PHE A 207 22.98 9.83 5.40
N SER A 208 23.40 8.80 6.13
CA SER A 208 23.41 8.80 7.61
C SER A 208 24.39 9.86 8.14
N ALA A 209 25.57 9.95 7.52
CA ALA A 209 26.56 10.98 7.84
C ALA A 209 26.06 12.39 7.53
N PHE A 210 25.28 12.55 6.45
CA PHE A 210 24.65 13.82 6.09
C PHE A 210 23.59 14.26 7.11
N LEU A 211 22.72 13.35 7.56
CA LEU A 211 21.70 13.64 8.58
C LEU A 211 22.34 14.00 9.92
N ALA A 212 23.36 13.26 10.36
CA ALA A 212 24.08 13.55 11.60
C ALA A 212 24.74 14.94 11.55
N LYS A 213 25.42 15.27 10.44
CA LYS A 213 26.07 16.57 10.26
C LYS A 213 25.07 17.73 10.28
N ASN A 214 23.88 17.56 9.71
CA ASN A 214 22.87 18.62 9.69
C ASN A 214 22.14 18.77 11.03
N ALA A 215 22.01 17.69 11.82
CA ALA A 215 21.47 17.76 13.17
C ALA A 215 22.39 18.57 14.11
N GLU A 216 23.71 18.40 13.98
CA GLU A 216 24.69 19.22 14.73
C GLU A 216 24.66 20.70 14.33
N ILE A 217 24.48 20.99 13.04
CA ILE A 217 24.36 22.39 12.56
C ILE A 217 23.07 23.04 13.08
N ALA A 218 21.97 22.29 13.20
CA ALA A 218 20.72 22.78 13.76
C ALA A 218 20.86 23.09 15.25
N SER A 219 21.50 22.21 16.03
CA SER A 219 21.69 22.42 17.47
C SER A 219 22.63 23.60 17.77
N LEU A 220 23.70 23.78 16.99
CA LEU A 220 24.60 24.92 17.14
C LEU A 220 23.89 26.26 16.85
N LYS A 221 23.01 26.30 15.85
CA LYS A 221 22.21 27.50 15.54
C LYS A 221 21.20 27.83 16.63
N GLU A 222 20.58 26.82 17.26
CA GLU A 222 19.67 27.03 18.40
C GLU A 222 20.42 27.55 19.63
N VAL A 223 21.61 27.03 19.92
CA VAL A 223 22.43 27.46 21.06
C VAL A 223 22.94 28.90 20.87
N ASP A 224 23.37 29.27 19.67
CA ASP A 224 23.79 30.65 19.36
C ASP A 224 22.63 31.64 19.37
N HIS A 225 21.43 31.21 18.96
CA HIS A 225 20.22 32.03 19.06
C HIS A 225 19.81 32.24 20.53
N LEU A 226 19.96 31.22 21.39
CA LEU A 226 19.67 31.32 22.82
C LEU A 226 20.67 32.22 23.58
N LYS A 227 21.95 32.22 23.17
CA LYS A 227 22.98 33.10 23.74
C LYS A 227 22.79 34.56 23.33
N LYS A 228 22.38 34.84 22.08
CA LYS A 228 22.07 36.20 21.62
C LYS A 228 20.85 36.82 22.32
N LEU A 229 19.88 36.01 22.74
CA LEU A 229 18.71 36.50 23.47
C LEU A 229 18.99 36.80 24.95
N LYS A 230 20.03 36.18 25.56
CA LYS A 230 20.34 36.33 26.99
C LYS A 230 21.31 37.46 27.35
N LEU A 231 21.82 38.23 26.39
CA LEU A 231 22.80 39.31 26.67
C LEU A 231 22.25 40.75 26.58
N ASN A 232 20.93 40.94 26.45
CA ASN A 232 20.32 42.27 26.40
C ASN A 232 19.36 42.55 27.57
N SER A 233 19.80 42.31 28.81
CA SER A 233 19.13 42.83 30.00
C SER A 233 20.13 43.69 30.78
N LYS A 234 20.18 44.99 30.42
CA LYS A 234 20.84 46.02 31.22
C LYS A 234 20.07 46.20 32.53
N ILE A 235 20.78 46.11 33.65
CA ILE A 235 20.67 47.07 34.74
C ILE A 235 22.04 47.74 34.81
#